data_AF-A0A2K3MQ37-F1
#
_entry.id   AF-A0A2K3MQ37-F1
#
_cell.length_a   1.000
_cell.length_b   1.000
_cell.length_c   1.000
_cell.angle_alpha   90.00
_cell.angle_beta   90.00
_cell.angle_gamma   90.00
#
_symmetry.space_group_name_H-M   'P 1'
#
loop_
_entity.id
_entity.type
_entity.pdbx_description
1 polymer ?
#
loop_
_entity_poly.entity_id
_entity_poly.type
_entity_poly.pdbx_seq_one_letter_code
_entity_poly.pdbx_strand_id
1 'polypeptide(L)'
;MLLLFIVGMILSPEIKMKSMETSERLEQQKEEALKVRVTKGGETSEKEKELIAEISEIQQKKDDLEAELKKINTSLASAQARLWNVREERDQFEEANNQIIEHLKIKEDELSKSISSCQVESDVIKTWINFLEDTWVLQQSNTEIYEKQVNDELERHEDYFVNLAIQLLTTYQKELEPCINHIATFVVNLKNLSQRLEMTTGVDPEDSKVLSPRRNLEEEYLTYEAKIITTFSVVDNMKQQFYAQQGNITRKDEERVKELFDAIEKLRTHFEAIERPILEIENPPAKTEALPSEKKSDGTHSPPEKKSDGTTSPSTSVQGTNEFSKTETNEQPKSPSVKSDQALDHEAELAKLESEFGKVSTQDYSTDEIGDWEFDELEREFVSGSK
;
A
#
# COMPACT_ATOMS: atom_id res chain seq x y z
N MET A 1 75.04 46.82 -151.88
CA MET A 1 74.29 46.67 -153.15
C MET A 1 74.81 45.43 -153.83
N LEU A 2 74.09 44.32 -153.66
CA LEU A 2 73.60 43.54 -154.80
C LEU A 2 74.62 43.41 -155.93
N LEU A 3 75.43 42.36 -155.89
CA LEU A 3 75.39 41.35 -156.95
C LEU A 3 76.06 40.07 -156.42
N LEU A 4 75.46 39.46 -155.40
CA LEU A 4 74.31 38.57 -155.52
C LEU A 4 74.73 37.15 -155.96
N PHE A 5 74.48 36.22 -155.04
CA PHE A 5 73.45 35.21 -155.32
C PHE A 5 73.89 34.01 -156.19
N ILE A 6 75.19 33.80 -156.43
CA ILE A 6 75.64 32.64 -157.23
C ILE A 6 76.58 31.66 -156.53
N VAL A 7 77.21 31.96 -155.38
CA VAL A 7 77.92 30.89 -154.62
C VAL A 7 77.02 30.27 -153.54
N GLY A 8 75.71 30.35 -153.76
CA GLY A 8 74.72 29.43 -153.19
C GLY A 8 74.69 28.06 -153.88
N MET A 9 75.64 27.72 -154.75
CA MET A 9 75.59 26.49 -155.57
C MET A 9 76.85 25.60 -155.60
N ILE A 10 77.79 25.71 -154.65
CA ILE A 10 78.84 24.67 -154.50
C ILE A 10 79.06 24.34 -153.02
N LEU A 11 78.03 23.76 -152.39
CA LEU A 11 78.26 22.90 -151.21
C LEU A 11 78.60 21.51 -151.74
N SER A 12 79.84 21.05 -151.52
CA SER A 12 80.22 19.65 -151.73
C SER A 12 79.26 18.72 -150.99
N PRO A 13 78.78 17.63 -151.63
CA PRO A 13 77.89 16.66 -151.00
C PRO A 13 78.51 16.03 -149.73
N GLU A 14 79.84 16.03 -149.62
CA GLU A 14 80.59 15.45 -148.49
C GLU A 14 80.48 16.26 -147.18
N ILE A 15 80.39 17.59 -147.25
CA ILE A 15 80.15 18.46 -146.08
C ILE A 15 78.67 18.42 -145.69
N LYS A 16 77.77 18.31 -146.68
CA LYS A 16 76.33 18.10 -146.44
C LYS A 16 76.05 16.74 -145.79
N MET A 17 76.72 15.67 -146.23
CA MET A 17 76.58 14.32 -145.67
C MET A 17 77.15 14.22 -144.26
N LYS A 18 78.34 14.78 -144.02
CA LYS A 18 78.94 14.82 -142.67
C LYS A 18 78.15 15.73 -141.71
N SER A 19 77.62 16.85 -142.19
CA SER A 19 76.70 17.70 -141.42
C SER A 19 75.37 16.99 -141.11
N MET A 20 74.84 16.22 -142.06
CA MET A 20 73.60 15.44 -141.91
C MET A 20 73.81 14.30 -140.91
N GLU A 21 74.93 13.59 -140.98
CA GLU A 21 75.29 12.50 -140.07
C GLU A 21 75.58 13.01 -138.65
N THR A 22 76.22 14.17 -138.49
CA THR A 22 76.34 14.82 -137.17
C THR A 22 75.01 15.37 -136.66
N SER A 23 74.10 15.76 -137.54
CA SER A 23 72.75 16.22 -137.19
C SER A 23 71.88 15.05 -136.74
N GLU A 24 71.91 13.92 -137.46
CA GLU A 24 71.23 12.68 -137.09
C GLU A 24 71.76 12.15 -135.76
N ARG A 25 73.08 12.14 -135.54
CA ARG A 25 73.67 11.68 -134.28
C ARG A 25 73.32 12.61 -133.11
N LEU A 26 73.23 13.92 -133.36
CA LEU A 26 72.77 14.91 -132.38
C LEU A 26 71.27 14.77 -132.10
N GLU A 27 70.45 14.51 -133.12
CA GLU A 27 69.02 14.20 -132.98
C GLU A 27 68.82 12.90 -132.19
N GLN A 28 69.61 11.87 -132.47
CA GLN A 28 69.56 10.58 -131.79
C GLN A 28 69.99 10.71 -130.32
N GLN A 29 71.06 11.46 -130.02
CA GLN A 29 71.44 11.76 -128.62
C GLN A 29 70.39 12.62 -127.89
N LYS A 30 69.76 13.57 -128.60
CA LYS A 30 68.65 14.37 -128.04
C LYS A 30 67.43 13.49 -127.77
N GLU A 31 67.11 12.57 -128.68
CA GLU A 31 66.00 11.63 -128.56
C GLU A 31 66.23 10.64 -127.41
N GLU A 32 67.45 10.09 -127.28
CA GLU A 32 67.83 9.22 -126.16
C GLU A 32 67.81 9.96 -124.82
N ALA A 33 68.35 11.18 -124.75
CA ALA A 33 68.30 12.00 -123.54
C ALA A 33 66.86 12.41 -123.17
N LEU A 34 66.00 12.65 -124.17
CA LEU A 34 64.58 12.92 -123.97
C LEU A 34 63.88 11.67 -123.44
N LYS A 35 64.15 10.50 -124.02
CA LYS A 35 63.60 9.21 -123.58
C LYS A 35 64.01 8.89 -122.14
N VAL A 36 65.28 9.05 -121.78
CA VAL A 36 65.76 8.86 -120.40
C VAL A 36 65.14 9.87 -119.44
N ARG A 37 64.96 11.13 -119.85
CA ARG A 37 64.27 12.14 -119.02
C ARG A 37 62.80 11.80 -118.82
N VAL A 38 62.13 11.28 -119.86
CA VAL A 38 60.74 10.83 -119.79
C VAL A 38 60.60 9.58 -118.91
N THR A 39 61.45 8.56 -119.07
CA THR A 39 61.41 7.35 -118.23
C THR A 39 61.75 7.67 -116.78
N LYS A 40 62.81 8.44 -116.54
CA LYS A 40 63.17 8.89 -115.19
C LYS A 40 62.08 9.77 -114.58
N GLY A 41 61.44 10.64 -115.38
CA GLY A 41 60.29 11.43 -114.97
C GLY A 41 59.09 10.57 -114.56
N GLY A 42 58.83 9.48 -115.30
CA GLY A 42 57.81 8.48 -114.98
C GLY A 42 58.12 7.72 -113.68
N GLU A 43 59.33 7.20 -113.53
CA GLU A 43 59.78 6.51 -112.31
C GLU A 43 59.77 7.44 -111.09
N THR A 44 60.18 8.70 -111.25
CA THR A 44 60.10 9.68 -110.16
C THR A 44 58.66 10.01 -109.80
N SER A 45 57.77 10.08 -110.79
CA SER A 45 56.33 10.31 -110.56
C SER A 45 55.65 9.11 -109.90
N GLU A 46 56.06 7.89 -110.24
CA GLU A 46 55.53 6.67 -109.63
C GLU A 46 55.97 6.54 -108.16
N LYS A 47 57.25 6.78 -107.87
CA LYS A 47 57.76 6.84 -106.48
C LYS A 47 57.12 7.95 -105.66
N GLU A 48 56.87 9.11 -106.29
CA GLU A 48 56.15 10.21 -105.63
C GLU A 48 54.72 9.79 -105.26
N LYS A 49 54.00 9.10 -106.16
CA LYS A 49 52.66 8.56 -105.87
C LYS A 49 52.68 7.49 -104.77
N GLU A 50 53.66 6.60 -104.77
CA GLU A 50 53.84 5.58 -103.74
C GLU A 50 54.07 6.23 -102.36
N LEU A 51 54.95 7.24 -102.28
CA LEU A 51 55.17 8.00 -101.04
C LEU A 51 53.92 8.76 -100.59
N ILE A 52 53.13 9.33 -101.51
CA ILE A 52 51.85 9.98 -101.16
C ILE A 52 50.86 8.96 -100.57
N ALA A 53 50.81 7.75 -101.13
CA ALA A 53 49.97 6.68 -100.60
C ALA A 53 50.45 6.22 -99.21
N GLU A 54 51.76 6.03 -99.03
CA GLU A 54 52.35 5.66 -97.74
C GLU A 54 52.11 6.74 -96.67
N ILE A 55 52.32 8.02 -97.01
CA ILE A 55 52.03 9.15 -96.11
C ILE A 55 50.55 9.16 -95.73
N SER A 56 49.65 8.88 -96.68
CA SER A 56 48.20 8.81 -96.42
C SER A 56 47.86 7.66 -95.48
N GLU A 57 48.44 6.47 -95.67
CA GLU A 57 48.23 5.31 -94.79
C GLU A 57 48.77 5.56 -93.37
N ILE A 58 49.96 6.17 -93.24
CA ILE A 58 50.54 6.55 -91.95
C ILE A 58 49.67 7.59 -91.23
N GLN A 59 49.16 8.58 -91.96
CA GLN A 59 48.28 9.61 -91.40
C GLN A 59 46.96 8.99 -90.89
N GLN A 60 46.38 8.04 -91.64
CA GLN A 60 45.19 7.32 -91.19
C GLN A 60 45.46 6.51 -89.91
N LYS A 61 46.57 5.74 -89.86
CA LYS A 61 46.96 4.99 -88.65
C LYS A 61 47.17 5.89 -87.44
N LYS A 62 47.73 7.09 -87.64
CA LYS A 62 47.88 8.09 -86.58
C LYS A 62 46.52 8.54 -86.05
N ASP A 63 45.58 8.84 -86.95
CA ASP A 63 44.24 9.31 -86.57
C ASP A 63 43.46 8.21 -85.81
N ASP A 64 43.58 6.95 -86.23
CA ASP A 64 42.97 5.78 -85.55
C ASP A 64 43.56 5.59 -84.14
N LEU A 65 44.88 5.67 -83.99
CA LEU A 65 45.54 5.60 -82.67
C LEU A 65 45.14 6.77 -81.77
N GLU A 66 44.98 7.97 -82.32
CA GLU A 66 44.51 9.14 -81.56
C GLU A 66 43.06 8.95 -81.09
N ALA A 67 42.20 8.32 -81.90
CA ALA A 67 40.83 7.98 -81.52
C ALA A 67 40.78 6.92 -80.42
N GLU A 68 41.60 5.87 -80.50
CA GLU A 68 41.72 4.88 -79.41
C GLU A 68 42.25 5.50 -78.12
N LEU A 69 43.26 6.37 -78.22
CA LEU A 69 43.81 7.08 -77.06
C LEU A 69 42.73 7.95 -76.39
N LYS A 70 41.93 8.68 -77.18
CA LYS A 70 40.78 9.45 -76.66
C LYS A 70 39.77 8.55 -75.96
N LYS A 71 39.43 7.39 -76.53
CA LYS A 71 38.50 6.42 -75.93
C LYS A 71 39.04 5.82 -74.63
N ILE A 72 40.32 5.47 -74.58
CA ILE A 72 40.97 4.97 -73.36
C ILE A 72 40.97 6.06 -72.30
N ASN A 73 41.27 7.31 -72.67
CA ASN A 73 41.30 8.43 -71.73
C ASN A 73 39.91 8.74 -71.14
N THR A 74 38.85 8.72 -71.95
CA THR A 74 37.48 8.88 -71.42
C THR A 74 37.06 7.72 -70.53
N SER A 75 37.40 6.49 -70.90
CA SER A 75 37.15 5.31 -70.07
C SER A 75 37.94 5.35 -68.76
N LEU A 76 39.18 5.83 -68.77
CA LEU A 76 40.03 5.98 -67.60
C LEU A 76 39.45 7.03 -66.64
N ALA A 77 39.05 8.20 -67.17
CA ALA A 77 38.40 9.24 -66.37
C ALA A 77 37.10 8.73 -65.73
N SER A 78 36.27 7.98 -66.47
CA SER A 78 35.06 7.35 -65.95
C SER A 78 35.37 6.30 -64.85
N ALA A 79 36.41 5.48 -65.04
CA ALA A 79 36.83 4.50 -64.04
C ALA A 79 37.37 5.18 -62.76
N GLN A 80 38.13 6.27 -62.90
CA GLN A 80 38.63 7.05 -61.78
C GLN A 80 37.48 7.69 -60.99
N ALA A 81 36.48 8.26 -61.66
CA ALA A 81 35.30 8.82 -61.00
C ALA A 81 34.52 7.76 -60.22
N ARG A 82 34.31 6.57 -60.80
CA ARG A 82 33.67 5.45 -60.09
C ARG A 82 34.47 4.97 -58.89
N LEU A 83 35.81 4.90 -59.01
CA LEU A 83 36.68 4.53 -57.91
C LEU A 83 36.59 5.53 -56.74
N TRP A 84 36.54 6.83 -57.05
CA TRP A 84 36.31 7.87 -56.03
C TRP A 84 34.97 7.70 -55.34
N ASN A 85 33.88 7.48 -56.09
CA ASN A 85 32.54 7.29 -55.52
C ASN A 85 32.48 6.07 -54.58
N VAL A 86 33.04 4.93 -54.99
CA VAL A 86 33.07 3.71 -54.16
C VAL A 86 33.90 3.89 -52.89
N ARG A 87 34.99 4.68 -52.94
CA ARG A 87 35.79 4.98 -51.75
C ARG A 87 35.02 5.84 -50.76
N GLU A 88 34.33 6.86 -51.25
CA GLU A 88 33.49 7.73 -50.43
C GLU A 88 32.33 6.96 -49.79
N GLU A 89 31.62 6.12 -50.55
CA GLU A 89 30.55 5.26 -50.03
C GLU A 89 31.05 4.30 -48.94
N ARG A 90 32.25 3.74 -49.12
CA ARG A 90 32.88 2.88 -48.11
C ARG A 90 33.18 3.68 -46.84
N ASP A 91 33.75 4.88 -46.96
CA ASP A 91 34.14 5.69 -45.81
C ASP A 91 32.90 6.16 -45.02
N GLN A 92 31.80 6.50 -45.72
CA GLN A 92 30.50 6.80 -45.09
C GLN A 92 29.90 5.57 -44.40
N PHE A 93 30.01 4.40 -45.02
CA PHE A 93 29.53 3.16 -44.41
C PHE A 93 30.33 2.80 -43.15
N GLU A 94 31.65 2.98 -43.17
CA GLU A 94 32.51 2.74 -42.00
C GLU A 94 32.16 3.68 -40.84
N GLU A 95 31.95 4.96 -41.14
CA GLU A 95 31.50 5.95 -40.15
C GLU A 95 30.12 5.62 -39.56
N ALA A 96 29.14 5.30 -40.41
CA ALA A 96 27.81 4.90 -39.94
C ALA A 96 27.86 3.62 -39.09
N ASN A 97 28.69 2.65 -39.49
CA ASN A 97 28.88 1.42 -38.73
C ASN A 97 29.54 1.67 -37.36
N ASN A 98 30.52 2.59 -37.29
CA ASN A 98 31.12 2.99 -36.01
C ASN A 98 30.09 3.65 -35.08
N GLN A 99 29.22 4.51 -35.61
CA GLN A 99 28.14 5.15 -34.85
C GLN A 99 27.13 4.13 -34.31
N ILE A 100 26.76 3.11 -35.11
CA ILE A 100 25.88 2.03 -34.66
C ILE A 100 26.52 1.25 -33.50
N ILE A 101 27.80 0.91 -33.62
CA ILE A 101 28.53 0.19 -32.57
C ILE A 101 28.59 1.01 -31.28
N GLU A 102 28.82 2.32 -31.37
CA GLU A 102 28.83 3.20 -30.21
C GLU A 102 27.46 3.27 -29.53
N HIS A 103 26.38 3.44 -30.31
CA HIS A 103 25.02 3.44 -29.77
C HIS A 103 24.65 2.11 -29.10
N LEU A 104 24.99 0.97 -29.72
CA LEU A 104 24.77 -0.35 -29.14
C LEU A 104 25.51 -0.52 -27.82
N LYS A 105 26.75 -0.02 -27.73
CA LYS A 105 27.54 -0.08 -26.51
C LYS A 105 26.91 0.76 -25.39
N ILE A 106 26.43 1.97 -25.70
CA ILE A 106 25.73 2.81 -24.73
C ILE A 106 24.48 2.08 -24.21
N LYS A 107 23.68 1.49 -25.10
CA LYS A 107 22.48 0.72 -24.71
C LYS A 107 22.81 -0.52 -23.89
N GLU A 108 23.90 -1.22 -24.20
CA GLU A 108 24.39 -2.35 -23.41
C GLU A 108 24.78 -1.91 -21.99
N ASP A 109 25.51 -0.81 -21.86
CA ASP A 109 25.93 -0.25 -20.57
C ASP A 109 24.71 0.21 -19.74
N GLU A 110 23.73 0.87 -20.37
CA GLU A 110 22.46 1.27 -19.74
C GLU A 110 21.67 0.05 -19.23
N LEU A 111 21.54 -0.99 -20.06
CA LEU A 111 20.84 -2.22 -19.69
C LEU A 111 21.55 -2.94 -18.54
N SER A 112 22.88 -3.01 -18.58
CA SER A 112 23.70 -3.61 -17.52
C SER A 112 23.50 -2.88 -16.18
N LYS A 113 23.44 -1.54 -16.21
CA LYS A 113 23.12 -0.72 -15.04
C LYS A 113 21.70 -0.97 -14.52
N SER A 114 20.71 -1.08 -15.41
CA SER A 114 19.31 -1.38 -15.06
C SER A 114 19.17 -2.76 -14.41
N ILE A 115 19.82 -3.79 -14.98
CA ILE A 115 19.85 -5.14 -14.41
C ILE A 115 20.47 -5.13 -13.01
N SER A 116 21.58 -4.40 -12.83
CA SER A 116 22.24 -4.29 -11.53
C SER A 116 21.35 -3.59 -10.49
N SER A 117 20.60 -2.55 -10.88
CA SER A 117 19.60 -1.90 -10.00
C SER A 117 18.51 -2.87 -9.59
N CYS A 118 17.93 -3.60 -10.55
CA CYS A 118 16.87 -4.56 -10.29
C CYS A 118 17.31 -5.69 -9.35
N GLN A 119 18.57 -6.13 -9.44
CA GLN A 119 19.12 -7.11 -8.50
C GLN A 119 19.15 -6.58 -7.05
N VAL A 120 19.61 -5.34 -6.86
CA VAL A 120 19.60 -4.68 -5.54
C VAL A 120 18.18 -4.54 -5.02
N GLU A 121 17.23 -4.11 -5.85
CA GLU A 121 15.81 -4.01 -5.49
C GLU A 121 15.23 -5.37 -5.07
N SER A 122 15.56 -6.44 -5.80
CA SER A 122 15.19 -7.81 -5.44
C SER A 122 15.71 -8.20 -4.05
N ASP A 123 16.95 -7.86 -3.72
CA ASP A 123 17.52 -8.18 -2.41
C ASP A 123 16.89 -7.37 -1.27
N VAL A 124 16.51 -6.12 -1.54
CA VAL A 124 15.70 -5.31 -0.61
C VAL A 124 14.34 -5.97 -0.38
N ILE A 125 13.64 -6.40 -1.43
CA ILE A 125 12.34 -7.09 -1.31
C ILE A 125 12.47 -8.37 -0.49
N LYS A 126 13.50 -9.19 -0.73
CA LYS A 126 13.75 -10.41 0.08
C LYS A 126 13.94 -10.06 1.56
N THR A 127 14.66 -8.99 1.86
CA THR A 127 14.87 -8.52 3.24
C THR A 127 13.54 -8.13 3.89
N TRP A 128 12.68 -7.41 3.16
CA TRP A 128 11.34 -7.06 3.64
C TRP A 128 10.44 -8.27 3.86
N ILE A 129 10.46 -9.25 2.95
CA ILE A 129 9.71 -10.50 3.12
C ILE A 129 10.12 -11.20 4.41
N ASN A 130 11.43 -11.40 4.62
CA ASN A 130 11.92 -12.04 5.84
C ASN A 130 11.52 -11.26 7.10
N PHE A 131 11.63 -9.93 7.06
CA PHE A 131 11.21 -9.08 8.19
C PHE A 131 9.72 -9.24 8.51
N LEU A 132 8.85 -9.28 7.49
CA LEU A 132 7.41 -9.45 7.68
C LEU A 132 7.08 -10.85 8.20
N GLU A 133 7.75 -11.90 7.70
CA GLU A 133 7.61 -13.27 8.19
C GLU A 133 8.03 -13.39 9.67
N ASP A 134 9.19 -12.84 10.03
CA ASP A 134 9.68 -12.83 11.41
C ASP A 134 8.74 -12.05 12.34
N THR A 135 8.26 -10.89 11.88
CA THR A 135 7.30 -10.05 12.62
C THR A 135 5.98 -10.78 12.84
N TRP A 136 5.49 -11.50 11.83
CA TRP A 136 4.27 -12.29 11.93
C TRP A 136 4.41 -13.41 12.97
N VAL A 137 5.51 -14.15 12.94
CA VAL A 137 5.80 -15.21 13.93
C VAL A 137 5.89 -14.62 15.33
N LEU A 138 6.58 -13.48 15.50
CA LEU A 138 6.68 -12.80 16.78
C LEU A 138 5.31 -12.37 17.30
N GLN A 139 4.49 -11.72 16.47
CA GLN A 139 3.15 -11.29 16.85
C GLN A 139 2.28 -12.47 17.28
N GLN A 140 2.28 -13.55 16.50
CA GLN A 140 1.52 -14.75 16.81
C GLN A 140 1.93 -15.33 18.18
N SER A 141 3.24 -15.49 18.41
CA SER A 141 3.75 -16.00 19.69
C SER A 141 3.41 -15.10 20.88
N ASN A 142 3.42 -13.78 20.68
CA ASN A 142 3.09 -12.80 21.71
C ASN A 142 1.60 -12.85 22.06
N THR A 143 0.72 -12.96 21.05
CA THR A 143 -0.71 -13.16 21.26
C THR A 143 -0.99 -14.45 22.05
N GLU A 144 -0.32 -15.55 21.71
CA GLU A 144 -0.46 -16.82 22.43
C GLU A 144 -0.02 -16.71 23.91
N ILE A 145 1.07 -15.97 24.18
CA ILE A 145 1.52 -15.72 25.57
C ILE A 145 0.49 -14.90 26.34
N TYR A 146 -0.02 -13.81 25.76
CA TYR A 146 -1.02 -12.97 26.42
C TYR A 146 -2.34 -13.71 26.65
N GLU A 147 -2.82 -14.47 25.68
CA GLU A 147 -4.04 -15.27 25.82
C GLU A 147 -3.89 -16.30 26.94
N LYS A 148 -2.75 -17.01 26.97
CA LYS A 148 -2.44 -17.94 28.05
C LYS A 148 -2.41 -17.23 29.41
N GLN A 149 -1.74 -16.09 29.52
CA GLN A 149 -1.66 -15.34 30.77
C GLN A 149 -3.04 -14.88 31.26
N VAL A 150 -3.89 -14.38 30.35
CA VAL A 150 -5.26 -13.97 30.68
C VAL A 150 -6.08 -15.17 31.14
N ASN A 151 -5.95 -16.32 30.46
CA ASN A 151 -6.67 -17.53 30.83
C ASN A 151 -6.20 -18.07 32.20
N ASP A 152 -4.89 -18.10 32.45
CA ASP A 152 -4.31 -18.53 33.73
C ASP A 152 -4.78 -17.62 34.89
N GLU A 153 -4.85 -16.30 34.69
CA GLU A 153 -5.34 -15.36 35.70
C GLU A 153 -6.87 -15.45 35.90
N LEU A 154 -7.63 -15.69 34.83
CA LEU A 154 -9.08 -15.91 34.92
C LEU A 154 -9.41 -17.17 35.72
N GLU A 155 -8.72 -18.28 35.45
CA GLU A 155 -8.84 -19.53 36.22
C GLU A 155 -8.52 -19.31 37.71
N ARG A 156 -7.45 -18.55 38.00
CA ARG A 156 -7.08 -18.21 39.37
C ARG A 156 -8.15 -17.35 40.07
N HIS A 157 -8.71 -16.36 39.40
CA HIS A 157 -9.79 -15.54 39.95
C HIS A 157 -11.07 -16.34 40.20
N GLU A 158 -11.42 -17.25 39.29
CA GLU A 158 -12.55 -18.16 39.47
C GLU A 158 -12.39 -18.98 40.77
N ASP A 159 -11.21 -19.56 40.99
CA ASP A 159 -10.91 -20.31 42.23
C ASP A 159 -11.06 -19.44 43.48
N TYR A 160 -10.62 -18.18 43.44
CA TYR A 160 -10.81 -17.23 44.55
C TYR A 160 -12.30 -16.96 44.83
N PHE A 161 -13.11 -16.75 43.78
CA PHE A 161 -14.55 -16.50 43.95
C PHE A 161 -15.29 -17.72 44.51
N VAL A 162 -14.99 -18.92 44.02
CA VAL A 162 -15.59 -20.16 44.53
C VAL A 162 -15.23 -20.36 46.01
N ASN A 163 -13.97 -20.18 46.38
CA ASN A 163 -13.54 -20.27 47.78
C ASN A 163 -14.22 -19.24 48.68
N LEU A 164 -14.38 -18.00 48.20
CA LEU A 164 -15.10 -16.95 48.92
C LEU A 164 -16.58 -17.31 49.10
N ALA A 165 -17.24 -17.81 48.06
CA ALA A 165 -18.62 -18.26 48.14
C ALA A 165 -18.79 -19.39 49.16
N ILE A 166 -17.90 -20.38 49.16
CA ILE A 166 -17.87 -21.46 50.16
C ILE A 166 -17.74 -20.88 51.57
N GLN A 167 -16.82 -19.95 51.80
CA GLN A 167 -16.59 -19.35 53.11
C GLN A 167 -17.82 -18.57 53.61
N LEU A 168 -18.41 -17.75 52.74
CA LEU A 168 -19.61 -16.96 53.08
C LEU A 168 -20.82 -17.85 53.36
N LEU A 169 -21.10 -18.82 52.50
CA LEU A 169 -22.22 -19.77 52.68
C LEU A 169 -22.04 -20.60 53.96
N THR A 170 -20.82 -21.08 54.23
CA THR A 170 -20.51 -21.78 55.48
C THR A 170 -20.77 -20.89 56.71
N THR A 171 -20.43 -19.60 56.62
CA THR A 171 -20.65 -18.63 57.70
C THR A 171 -22.14 -18.39 57.91
N TYR A 172 -22.90 -18.14 56.83
CA TYR A 172 -24.35 -17.96 56.90
C TYR A 172 -25.07 -19.20 57.44
N GLN A 173 -24.69 -20.40 56.99
CA GLN A 173 -25.24 -21.64 57.53
C GLN A 173 -25.05 -21.74 59.05
N LYS A 174 -23.83 -21.45 59.54
CA LYS A 174 -23.50 -21.49 60.98
C LYS A 174 -24.20 -20.41 61.80
N GLU A 175 -24.49 -19.24 61.21
CA GLU A 175 -25.19 -18.16 61.90
C GLU A 175 -26.72 -18.35 61.91
N LEU A 176 -27.27 -18.88 60.83
CA LEU A 176 -28.71 -19.07 60.68
C LEU A 176 -29.27 -20.06 61.70
N GLU A 177 -28.57 -21.16 61.97
CA GLU A 177 -29.05 -22.19 62.90
C GLU A 177 -29.31 -21.63 64.33
N PRO A 178 -28.37 -20.93 64.98
CA PRO A 178 -28.65 -20.24 66.24
C PRO A 178 -29.76 -19.20 66.13
N CYS A 179 -29.80 -18.38 65.07
CA CYS A 179 -30.82 -17.35 64.90
C CYS A 179 -32.24 -17.94 64.82
N ILE A 180 -32.41 -19.04 64.07
CA ILE A 180 -33.69 -19.77 63.94
C ILE A 180 -34.09 -20.38 65.29
N ASN A 181 -33.13 -20.93 66.04
CA ASN A 181 -33.39 -21.45 67.39
C ASN A 181 -33.82 -20.35 68.37
N HIS A 182 -33.26 -19.13 68.26
CA HIS A 182 -33.69 -17.97 69.05
C HIS A 182 -35.12 -17.56 68.69
N ILE A 183 -35.46 -17.48 67.40
CA ILE A 183 -36.83 -17.24 66.92
C ILE A 183 -37.81 -18.27 67.50
N ALA A 184 -37.50 -19.56 67.42
CA ALA A 184 -38.34 -20.61 67.99
C ALA A 184 -38.56 -20.43 69.50
N THR A 185 -37.51 -20.03 70.23
CA THR A 185 -37.58 -19.76 71.67
C THR A 185 -38.43 -18.52 71.97
N PHE A 186 -38.28 -17.45 71.19
CA PHE A 186 -39.08 -16.23 71.31
C PHE A 186 -40.56 -16.49 71.06
N VAL A 187 -40.90 -17.28 70.03
CA VAL A 187 -42.29 -17.69 69.74
C VAL A 187 -42.92 -18.39 70.94
N VAL A 188 -42.23 -19.35 71.55
CA VAL A 188 -42.72 -20.07 72.74
C VAL A 188 -42.89 -19.12 73.93
N ASN A 189 -41.92 -18.24 74.18
CA ASN A 189 -41.98 -17.27 75.28
C ASN A 189 -43.11 -16.25 75.11
N LEU A 190 -43.31 -15.72 73.91
CA LEU A 190 -44.40 -14.79 73.59
C LEU A 190 -45.77 -15.45 73.73
N LYS A 191 -45.89 -16.73 73.35
CA LYS A 191 -47.12 -17.52 73.57
C LYS A 191 -47.40 -17.73 75.06
N ASN A 192 -46.38 -18.08 75.84
CA ASN A 192 -46.50 -18.25 77.30
C ASN A 192 -46.89 -16.95 78.01
N LEU A 193 -46.33 -15.81 77.58
CA LEU A 193 -46.69 -14.49 78.11
C LEU A 193 -48.13 -14.09 77.75
N SER A 194 -48.55 -14.36 76.51
CA SER A 194 -49.93 -14.11 76.07
C SER A 194 -50.93 -14.95 76.86
N GLN A 195 -50.65 -16.24 77.06
CA GLN A 195 -51.49 -17.13 77.86
C GLN A 195 -51.50 -16.75 79.35
N ARG A 196 -50.37 -16.32 79.92
CA ARG A 196 -50.30 -15.83 81.30
C ARG A 196 -51.13 -14.55 81.47
N LEU A 197 -51.05 -13.63 80.51
CA LEU A 197 -51.80 -12.37 80.52
C LEU A 197 -53.31 -12.62 80.46
N GLU A 198 -53.75 -13.57 79.62
CA GLU A 198 -55.15 -14.03 79.54
C GLU A 198 -55.64 -14.63 80.88
N MET A 199 -54.81 -15.40 81.59
CA MET A 199 -55.19 -16.00 82.89
C MET A 199 -55.21 -15.02 84.07
N THR A 200 -54.59 -13.84 83.94
CA THR A 200 -54.52 -12.82 85.01
C THR A 200 -55.54 -11.69 84.89
N THR A 201 -56.46 -11.73 83.92
CA THR A 201 -57.53 -10.70 83.73
C THR A 201 -58.64 -10.74 84.81
N GLY A 202 -58.35 -11.24 86.01
CA GLY A 202 -59.31 -11.38 87.11
C GLY A 202 -59.14 -10.42 88.29
N VAL A 203 -58.04 -9.66 88.45
CA VAL A 203 -57.87 -8.74 89.59
C VAL A 203 -57.09 -7.48 89.21
N ASP A 204 -57.76 -6.34 89.40
CA ASP A 204 -57.37 -4.91 89.56
C ASP A 204 -56.24 -4.29 88.71
N PRO A 205 -56.43 -3.07 88.15
CA PRO A 205 -55.51 -2.42 87.23
C PRO A 205 -54.56 -1.48 87.98
N GLU A 206 -53.62 -2.02 88.72
CA GLU A 206 -52.48 -1.24 89.23
C GLU A 206 -51.22 -2.09 89.10
N ASP A 207 -50.67 -2.12 87.87
CA ASP A 207 -49.23 -2.31 87.63
C ASP A 207 -48.92 -2.11 86.14
N SER A 208 -48.67 -0.86 85.76
CA SER A 208 -48.16 -0.43 84.44
C SER A 208 -46.71 -0.91 84.17
N LYS A 209 -46.31 -2.08 84.68
CA LYS A 209 -44.96 -2.64 84.52
C LYS A 209 -44.91 -4.00 83.80
N VAL A 210 -46.07 -4.56 83.42
CA VAL A 210 -46.17 -5.85 82.69
C VAL A 210 -45.90 -5.71 81.18
N LEU A 211 -45.88 -4.48 80.63
CA LEU A 211 -45.67 -4.23 79.20
C LEU A 211 -44.19 -4.17 78.77
N SER A 212 -43.22 -4.09 79.68
CA SER A 212 -41.80 -3.95 79.30
C SER A 212 -41.13 -5.26 78.85
N PRO A 213 -41.41 -6.46 79.42
CA PRO A 213 -40.72 -7.68 78.99
C PRO A 213 -41.25 -8.20 77.65
N ARG A 214 -42.55 -8.06 77.36
CA ARG A 214 -43.14 -8.48 76.09
C ARG A 214 -42.62 -7.64 74.92
N ARG A 215 -42.65 -6.31 75.06
CA ARG A 215 -42.17 -5.38 74.04
C ARG A 215 -40.71 -5.66 73.65
N ASN A 216 -39.84 -5.90 74.62
CA ASN A 216 -38.43 -6.23 74.35
C ASN A 216 -38.27 -7.53 73.55
N LEU A 217 -39.06 -8.57 73.89
CA LEU A 217 -39.04 -9.84 73.15
C LEU A 217 -39.57 -9.71 71.72
N GLU A 218 -40.58 -8.88 71.49
CA GLU A 218 -41.10 -8.60 70.15
C GLU A 218 -40.08 -7.82 69.30
N GLU A 219 -39.36 -6.85 69.88
CA GLU A 219 -38.30 -6.10 69.18
C GLU A 219 -37.07 -6.97 68.85
N GLU A 220 -36.64 -7.84 69.78
CA GLU A 220 -35.59 -8.81 69.52
C GLU A 220 -36.02 -9.83 68.45
N TYR A 221 -37.27 -10.33 68.50
CA TYR A 221 -37.82 -11.20 67.47
C TYR A 221 -37.73 -10.55 66.09
N LEU A 222 -38.20 -9.31 65.93
CA LEU A 222 -38.15 -8.58 64.66
C LEU A 222 -36.71 -8.37 64.17
N THR A 223 -35.77 -8.13 65.09
CA THR A 223 -34.35 -7.98 64.77
C THR A 223 -33.78 -9.27 64.18
N TYR A 224 -34.06 -10.42 64.80
CA TYR A 224 -33.62 -11.73 64.29
C TYR A 224 -34.37 -12.14 63.01
N GLU A 225 -35.67 -11.84 62.89
CA GLU A 225 -36.47 -12.09 61.68
C GLU A 225 -35.89 -11.30 60.49
N ALA A 226 -35.64 -10.01 60.66
CA ALA A 226 -35.01 -9.18 59.63
C ALA A 226 -33.60 -9.68 59.25
N LYS A 227 -32.79 -10.11 60.23
CA LYS A 227 -31.47 -10.70 59.97
C LYS A 227 -31.58 -11.98 59.13
N ILE A 228 -32.46 -12.90 59.50
CA ILE A 228 -32.68 -14.18 58.80
C ILE A 228 -33.16 -13.93 57.36
N ILE A 229 -34.18 -13.08 57.17
CA ILE A 229 -34.73 -12.75 55.84
C ILE A 229 -33.66 -12.12 54.95
N THR A 230 -32.89 -11.17 55.49
CA THR A 230 -31.81 -10.51 54.74
C THR A 230 -30.73 -11.51 54.33
N THR A 231 -30.31 -12.40 55.25
CA THR A 231 -29.33 -13.46 54.94
C THR A 231 -29.85 -14.39 53.85
N PHE A 232 -31.11 -14.82 53.91
CA PHE A 232 -31.71 -15.63 52.85
C PHE A 232 -31.74 -14.91 51.50
N SER A 233 -32.06 -13.63 51.47
CA SER A 233 -32.02 -12.83 50.23
C SER A 233 -30.62 -12.74 49.63
N VAL A 234 -29.57 -12.61 50.45
CA VAL A 234 -28.17 -12.62 49.99
C VAL A 234 -27.81 -13.99 49.42
N VAL A 235 -28.19 -15.08 50.10
CA VAL A 235 -27.94 -16.44 49.62
C VAL A 235 -28.64 -16.71 48.30
N ASP A 236 -29.88 -16.26 48.10
CA ASP A 236 -30.60 -16.40 46.83
C ASP A 236 -29.91 -15.63 45.70
N ASN A 237 -29.42 -14.43 45.98
CA ASN A 237 -28.66 -13.65 44.99
C ASN A 237 -27.36 -14.37 44.60
N MET A 238 -26.62 -14.89 45.59
CA MET A 238 -25.41 -15.69 45.36
C MET A 238 -25.72 -16.94 44.53
N LYS A 239 -26.82 -17.64 44.83
CA LYS A 239 -27.29 -18.83 44.11
C LYS A 239 -27.59 -18.49 42.64
N GLN A 240 -28.29 -17.38 42.40
CA GLN A 240 -28.59 -16.91 41.05
C GLN A 240 -27.32 -16.60 40.25
N GLN A 241 -26.36 -15.88 40.83
CA GLN A 241 -25.09 -15.55 40.16
C GLN A 241 -24.27 -16.81 39.84
N PHE A 242 -24.24 -17.77 40.77
CA PHE A 242 -23.50 -19.02 40.59
C PHE A 242 -24.05 -19.86 39.42
N TYR A 243 -25.37 -19.96 39.28
CA TYR A 243 -25.99 -20.74 38.20
C TYR A 243 -26.14 -19.97 36.89
N ALA A 244 -26.15 -18.63 36.89
CA ALA A 244 -26.22 -17.83 35.67
C ALA A 244 -24.94 -17.94 34.82
N GLN A 245 -23.80 -18.26 35.45
CA GLN A 245 -22.50 -18.37 34.78
C GLN A 245 -22.10 -19.81 34.40
N GLN A 246 -22.91 -20.83 34.73
CA GLN A 246 -22.60 -22.22 34.38
C GLN A 246 -22.79 -22.49 32.87
N GLY A 247 -21.79 -22.12 32.08
CA GLY A 247 -21.54 -22.68 30.75
C GLY A 247 -20.47 -23.77 30.83
N ASN A 248 -20.87 -25.04 30.77
CA ASN A 248 -20.03 -26.23 30.51
C ASN A 248 -18.75 -26.49 31.35
N ILE A 249 -18.48 -25.76 32.44
CA ILE A 249 -17.30 -26.01 33.29
C ILE A 249 -17.77 -26.67 34.59
N THR A 250 -17.83 -28.01 34.62
CA THR A 250 -18.12 -28.74 35.86
C THR A 250 -16.85 -28.90 36.69
N ARG A 251 -16.80 -28.33 37.90
CA ARG A 251 -15.65 -28.37 38.81
C ARG A 251 -15.97 -29.10 40.11
N LYS A 252 -14.94 -29.67 40.74
CA LYS A 252 -15.04 -30.48 41.97
C LYS A 252 -15.66 -29.74 43.15
N ASP A 253 -15.44 -28.42 43.26
CA ASP A 253 -15.95 -27.59 44.35
C ASP A 253 -17.40 -27.12 44.14
N GLU A 254 -17.97 -27.32 42.94
CA GLU A 254 -19.39 -27.04 42.69
C GLU A 254 -20.30 -27.93 43.52
N GLU A 255 -19.90 -29.19 43.74
CA GLU A 255 -20.65 -30.12 44.59
C GLU A 255 -20.73 -29.59 46.02
N ARG A 256 -19.62 -29.08 46.55
CA ARG A 256 -19.58 -28.49 47.90
C ARG A 256 -20.40 -27.21 48.00
N VAL A 257 -20.36 -26.33 47.00
CA VAL A 257 -21.19 -25.11 46.97
C VAL A 257 -22.67 -25.48 46.94
N LYS A 258 -23.04 -26.47 46.13
CA LYS A 258 -24.40 -26.99 46.04
C LYS A 258 -24.88 -27.58 47.37
N GLU A 259 -24.05 -28.40 48.03
CA GLU A 259 -24.36 -28.95 49.36
C GLU A 259 -24.64 -27.85 50.39
N LEU A 260 -23.89 -26.74 50.35
CA LEU A 260 -24.11 -25.60 51.24
C LEU A 260 -25.44 -24.88 50.95
N PHE A 261 -25.78 -24.68 49.67
CA PHE A 261 -27.09 -24.14 49.29
C PHE A 261 -28.23 -25.05 49.78
N ASP A 262 -28.10 -26.36 49.58
CA ASP A 262 -29.11 -27.34 50.03
C ASP A 262 -29.23 -27.36 51.56
N ALA A 263 -28.13 -27.18 52.29
CA ALA A 263 -28.15 -27.10 53.74
C ALA A 263 -28.83 -25.82 54.26
N ILE A 264 -28.61 -24.68 53.61
CA ILE A 264 -29.29 -23.42 53.96
C ILE A 264 -30.77 -23.49 53.59
N GLU A 265 -31.14 -24.13 52.48
CA GLU A 265 -32.54 -24.36 52.11
C GLU A 265 -33.27 -25.21 53.16
N LYS A 266 -32.62 -26.23 53.73
CA LYS A 266 -33.17 -26.98 54.87
C LYS A 266 -33.43 -26.07 56.07
N LEU A 267 -32.50 -25.16 56.40
CA LEU A 267 -32.71 -24.17 57.47
C LEU A 267 -33.87 -23.22 57.15
N ARG A 268 -34.03 -22.81 55.89
CA ARG A 268 -35.20 -22.02 55.44
C ARG A 268 -36.51 -22.77 55.70
N THR A 269 -36.60 -24.03 55.31
CA THR A 269 -37.83 -24.83 55.57
C THR A 269 -38.12 -24.99 57.06
N HIS A 270 -37.09 -25.08 57.91
CA HIS A 270 -37.26 -25.11 59.37
C HIS A 270 -37.79 -23.77 59.91
N PHE A 271 -37.26 -22.65 59.42
CA PHE A 271 -37.74 -21.33 59.79
C PHE A 271 -39.20 -21.10 59.36
N GLU A 272 -39.56 -21.47 58.13
CA GLU A 272 -40.94 -21.36 57.60
C GLU A 272 -41.95 -22.23 58.36
N ALA A 273 -41.50 -23.33 58.98
CA ALA A 273 -42.35 -24.17 59.81
C ALA A 273 -42.69 -23.56 61.19
N ILE A 274 -41.92 -22.55 61.63
CA ILE A 274 -42.21 -21.83 62.88
C ILE A 274 -43.35 -20.84 62.60
N GLU A 275 -44.50 -21.03 63.27
CA GLU A 275 -45.63 -20.12 63.14
C GLU A 275 -45.28 -18.72 63.67
N ARG A 276 -45.44 -17.70 62.81
CA ARG A 276 -45.18 -16.29 63.16
C ARG A 276 -46.14 -15.84 64.28
N PRO A 277 -45.65 -15.36 65.44
CA PRO A 277 -46.50 -14.86 66.52
C PRO A 277 -47.24 -13.58 66.13
N ILE A 278 -48.37 -13.31 66.81
CA ILE A 278 -49.05 -12.01 66.72
C ILE A 278 -48.27 -11.00 67.59
N LEU A 279 -47.63 -10.03 66.96
CA LEU A 279 -46.83 -8.99 67.61
C LEU A 279 -47.68 -7.74 67.88
N GLU A 280 -47.75 -7.30 69.13
CA GLU A 280 -48.49 -6.09 69.52
C GLU A 280 -47.80 -4.81 69.02
N ILE A 281 -46.47 -4.84 68.84
CA ILE A 281 -45.71 -3.74 68.23
C ILE A 281 -46.13 -3.47 66.78
N GLU A 282 -46.45 -4.50 66.00
CA GLU A 282 -46.90 -4.34 64.61
C GLU A 282 -48.39 -3.98 64.52
N ASN A 283 -49.22 -4.53 65.44
CA ASN A 283 -50.67 -4.29 65.51
C ASN A 283 -51.11 -3.79 66.90
N PRO A 284 -51.01 -2.48 67.20
CA PRO A 284 -51.47 -1.96 68.49
C PRO A 284 -52.99 -2.08 68.63
N PRO A 285 -53.53 -2.52 69.79
CA PRO A 285 -54.97 -2.60 69.99
C PRO A 285 -55.59 -1.19 69.99
N ALA A 286 -56.53 -0.93 69.09
CA ALA A 286 -57.31 0.30 69.06
C ALA A 286 -58.13 0.42 70.37
N LYS A 287 -57.80 1.40 71.22
CA LYS A 287 -58.63 1.77 72.37
C LYS A 287 -59.94 2.39 71.86
N THR A 288 -61.05 1.74 72.17
CA THR A 288 -62.41 2.24 71.99
C THR A 288 -62.65 3.48 72.87
N GLU A 289 -62.58 4.68 72.30
CA GLU A 289 -63.12 5.89 72.91
C GLU A 289 -64.64 5.96 72.68
N ALA A 290 -65.40 5.91 73.76
CA ALA A 290 -66.82 6.21 73.74
C ALA A 290 -67.04 7.73 73.73
N LEU A 291 -67.75 8.21 72.71
CA LEU A 291 -68.29 9.55 72.57
C LEU A 291 -69.17 9.97 73.77
N PRO A 292 -69.39 11.28 73.95
CA PRO A 292 -70.76 11.75 74.16
C PRO A 292 -71.22 12.81 73.15
N SER A 293 -72.42 12.53 72.62
CA SER A 293 -73.47 13.43 72.12
C SER A 293 -73.62 14.70 72.98
N GLU A 294 -74.12 15.87 72.58
CA GLU A 294 -75.08 16.27 71.54
C GLU A 294 -75.19 17.82 71.59
N LYS A 295 -75.36 18.53 70.46
CA LYS A 295 -76.39 19.58 70.29
C LYS A 295 -76.40 20.19 68.88
N LYS A 296 -77.60 20.15 68.28
CA LYS A 296 -78.03 20.67 66.97
C LYS A 296 -78.18 22.19 66.92
N SER A 297 -77.95 22.75 65.73
CA SER A 297 -78.75 23.78 64.99
C SER A 297 -77.79 24.53 64.06
N ASP A 298 -78.06 24.93 62.82
CA ASP A 298 -79.14 24.77 61.85
C ASP A 298 -78.59 25.39 60.53
N GLY A 299 -79.17 25.03 59.38
CA GLY A 299 -79.11 25.87 58.17
C GLY A 299 -77.91 25.74 57.21
N THR A 300 -78.06 24.83 56.25
CA THR A 300 -77.86 25.00 54.79
C THR A 300 -76.93 26.11 54.29
N HIS A 301 -75.95 25.78 53.44
CA HIS A 301 -75.69 26.34 52.10
C HIS A 301 -74.35 25.79 51.54
N SER A 302 -74.37 25.23 50.33
CA SER A 302 -73.19 25.05 49.46
C SER A 302 -73.34 25.98 48.24
N PRO A 303 -72.34 26.09 47.34
CA PRO A 303 -70.92 26.40 47.49
C PRO A 303 -70.59 27.72 46.73
N PRO A 304 -69.32 28.17 46.60
CA PRO A 304 -68.76 28.15 45.25
C PRO A 304 -67.23 28.00 45.11
N GLU A 305 -66.89 27.67 43.86
CA GLU A 305 -65.61 27.60 43.15
C GLU A 305 -64.74 28.88 43.18
N LYS A 306 -63.42 28.70 42.98
CA LYS A 306 -62.51 29.44 42.05
C LYS A 306 -61.08 28.87 42.19
N LYS A 307 -60.51 28.20 41.17
CA LYS A 307 -59.80 28.71 39.96
C LYS A 307 -58.48 29.45 40.24
N SER A 308 -57.37 28.84 39.82
CA SER A 308 -56.32 29.39 38.90
C SER A 308 -55.17 28.36 38.79
N ASP A 309 -55.00 27.69 37.66
CA ASP A 309 -54.02 28.02 36.59
C ASP A 309 -52.59 28.19 37.15
N GLY A 310 -51.62 27.31 36.88
CA GLY A 310 -51.00 26.95 35.59
C GLY A 310 -49.48 27.16 35.80
N THR A 311 -48.49 26.52 35.18
CA THR A 311 -48.34 25.80 33.91
C THR A 311 -46.89 25.26 33.90
N THR A 312 -46.65 24.09 33.26
CA THR A 312 -45.41 23.56 32.62
C THR A 312 -44.10 23.48 33.42
N SER A 313 -43.20 22.51 33.29
CA SER A 313 -43.00 21.22 32.59
C SER A 313 -41.65 20.68 33.16
N PRO A 314 -40.82 19.87 32.47
CA PRO A 314 -40.86 18.42 32.44
C PRO A 314 -39.54 17.76 32.92
N SER A 315 -39.56 16.43 32.85
CA SER A 315 -38.51 15.42 32.99
C SER A 315 -37.08 15.78 32.58
N THR A 316 -36.11 15.28 33.35
CA THR A 316 -34.76 14.97 32.83
C THR A 316 -34.16 13.76 33.53
N SER A 317 -33.74 12.78 32.73
CA SER A 317 -32.77 11.74 33.03
C SER A 317 -31.44 12.35 33.46
N VAL A 318 -30.78 11.80 34.48
CA VAL A 318 -29.35 12.01 34.72
C VAL A 318 -28.71 10.70 35.17
N GLN A 319 -27.99 10.10 34.22
CA GLN A 319 -26.75 9.36 34.46
C GLN A 319 -25.69 10.39 34.84
N GLY A 320 -25.01 10.17 35.97
CA GLY A 320 -24.01 11.10 36.49
C GLY A 320 -23.00 10.36 37.37
N THR A 321 -21.89 10.02 36.73
CA THR A 321 -20.55 9.83 37.31
C THR A 321 -20.16 11.04 38.17
N ASN A 322 -19.43 10.80 39.27
CA ASN A 322 -18.43 11.64 39.97
C ASN A 322 -18.15 10.96 41.33
N GLU A 323 -17.02 11.01 42.01
CA GLU A 323 -15.91 11.97 42.15
C GLU A 323 -14.79 11.23 42.93
N PHE A 324 -13.53 11.67 43.03
CA PHE A 324 -13.01 12.70 43.95
C PHE A 324 -11.57 13.07 43.51
N SER A 325 -11.25 14.34 43.19
CA SER A 325 -10.76 15.45 44.05
C SER A 325 -9.27 15.30 44.44
N LYS A 326 -8.26 16.03 43.90
CA LYS A 326 -7.92 17.48 43.74
C LYS A 326 -7.19 18.10 44.96
N THR A 327 -5.97 18.62 44.76
CA THR A 327 -5.39 19.88 45.32
C THR A 327 -3.98 20.14 44.71
N GLU A 328 -3.82 21.14 43.82
CA GLU A 328 -3.31 22.54 44.00
C GLU A 328 -1.76 22.69 43.86
N THR A 329 -1.22 23.11 42.70
CA THR A 329 -0.92 24.48 42.14
C THR A 329 0.32 25.19 42.73
N ASN A 330 1.39 25.41 41.94
CA ASN A 330 1.86 26.73 41.42
C ASN A 330 3.36 26.72 40.95
N GLU A 331 3.72 27.70 40.12
CA GLU A 331 4.78 27.79 39.08
C GLU A 331 6.29 27.89 39.47
N GLN A 332 7.13 27.46 38.48
CA GLN A 332 8.56 27.63 38.06
C GLN A 332 9.52 28.65 38.77
N PRO A 333 10.89 28.67 38.56
CA PRO A 333 11.70 28.17 37.40
C PRO A 333 13.15 27.59 37.64
N LYS A 334 13.76 27.08 36.54
CA LYS A 334 15.21 26.92 36.18
C LYS A 334 16.07 25.73 36.72
N SER A 335 16.61 24.99 35.74
CA SER A 335 17.61 23.88 35.61
C SER A 335 18.91 23.92 36.46
N PRO A 336 19.78 22.85 36.53
CA PRO A 336 19.93 21.70 35.60
C PRO A 336 20.25 20.27 36.17
N SER A 337 20.07 19.27 35.29
CA SER A 337 20.97 18.13 35.00
C SER A 337 20.75 16.70 35.59
N VAL A 338 20.62 15.75 34.63
CA VAL A 338 21.08 14.32 34.56
C VAL A 338 20.14 13.16 34.99
N LYS A 339 19.70 12.41 33.95
CA LYS A 339 19.43 10.95 33.74
C LYS A 339 18.56 10.24 34.79
N SER A 340 17.56 9.42 34.46
CA SER A 340 17.38 8.44 33.37
C SER A 340 15.87 8.19 33.19
N ASP A 341 15.54 7.46 32.13
CA ASP A 341 14.26 6.82 31.80
C ASP A 341 13.35 7.65 30.90
N GLN A 342 13.72 7.63 29.62
CA GLN A 342 12.91 8.16 28.52
C GLN A 342 11.91 7.07 28.11
N ALA A 343 10.64 7.27 28.45
CA ALA A 343 9.53 6.66 27.74
C ALA A 343 9.71 6.99 26.25
N LEU A 344 9.96 5.97 25.43
CA LEU A 344 10.08 6.16 23.99
C LEU A 344 8.68 6.42 23.44
N ASP A 345 8.49 7.65 22.98
CA ASP A 345 7.29 8.08 22.27
C ASP A 345 7.34 7.53 20.85
N HIS A 346 6.69 6.38 20.63
CA HIS A 346 6.63 5.69 19.35
C HIS A 346 6.04 6.57 18.23
N GLU A 347 5.23 7.56 18.57
CA GLU A 347 4.65 8.51 17.62
C GLU A 347 5.70 9.50 17.08
N ALA A 348 6.64 9.91 17.94
CA ALA A 348 7.75 10.77 17.54
C ALA A 348 8.78 10.05 16.65
N GLU A 349 9.00 8.73 16.86
CA GLU A 349 9.87 7.94 15.98
C GLU A 349 9.25 7.70 14.60
N LEU A 350 7.92 7.46 14.54
CA LEU A 350 7.19 7.37 13.28
C LEU A 350 7.22 8.68 12.49
N ALA A 351 6.99 9.82 13.14
CA ALA A 351 7.07 11.14 12.50
C ALA A 351 8.48 11.46 11.99
N LYS A 352 9.52 10.97 12.67
CA LYS A 352 10.92 11.12 12.23
C LYS A 352 11.22 10.27 11.00
N LEU A 353 10.73 9.03 10.94
CA LEU A 353 10.86 8.16 9.77
C LEU A 353 10.10 8.70 8.55
N GLU A 354 8.89 9.23 8.75
CA GLU A 354 8.10 9.89 7.70
C GLU A 354 8.78 11.17 7.17
N SER A 355 9.47 11.91 8.05
CA SER A 355 10.30 13.06 7.66
C SER A 355 11.59 12.66 6.94
N GLU A 356 12.16 11.49 7.23
CA GLU A 356 13.42 11.01 6.64
C GLU A 356 13.23 10.46 5.22
N PHE A 357 12.02 9.98 4.89
CA PHE A 357 11.65 9.53 3.54
C PHE A 357 11.11 10.63 2.63
N GLY A 358 10.84 11.82 3.16
CA GLY A 358 10.30 12.94 2.40
C GLY A 358 8.85 12.71 1.94
N LYS A 359 8.05 13.78 1.89
CA LYS A 359 6.76 13.75 1.19
C LYS A 359 7.06 13.58 -0.30
N VAL A 360 7.04 12.34 -0.79
CA VAL A 360 6.81 12.07 -2.22
C VAL A 360 5.40 12.55 -2.51
N SER A 361 5.29 13.80 -2.93
CA SER A 361 4.07 14.37 -3.49
C SER A 361 3.59 13.45 -4.61
N THR A 362 2.41 12.89 -4.41
CA THR A 362 1.61 12.16 -5.40
C THR A 362 1.07 13.11 -6.48
N GLN A 363 1.98 13.78 -7.19
CA GLN A 363 1.71 14.74 -8.26
C GLN A 363 3.08 15.02 -8.93
N ASP A 364 3.43 14.56 -10.14
CA ASP A 364 2.67 14.16 -11.32
C ASP A 364 3.40 12.97 -11.98
N TYR A 365 2.84 11.76 -11.90
CA TYR A 365 3.19 10.71 -12.87
C TYR A 365 2.09 10.73 -13.93
N SER A 366 2.28 11.55 -14.96
CA SER A 366 1.45 11.49 -16.14
C SER A 366 1.67 10.12 -16.80
N THR A 367 0.61 9.31 -16.88
CA THR A 367 0.60 8.03 -17.59
C THR A 367 0.84 8.17 -19.10
N ASP A 368 1.01 9.38 -19.62
CA ASP A 368 1.37 9.65 -21.02
C ASP A 368 2.88 9.45 -21.32
N GLU A 369 3.76 9.33 -20.31
CA GLU A 369 5.21 9.26 -20.55
C GLU A 369 5.76 7.82 -20.70
N ILE A 370 4.93 6.79 -20.46
CA ILE A 370 5.31 5.38 -20.57
C ILE A 370 5.09 4.80 -21.98
N GLY A 371 4.59 5.62 -22.92
CA GLY A 371 4.15 5.18 -24.25
C GLY A 371 4.93 5.74 -25.45
N ASP A 372 6.02 6.49 -25.27
CA ASP A 372 6.79 7.04 -26.40
C ASP A 372 8.26 6.59 -26.25
N TRP A 373 8.51 5.33 -26.61
CA TRP A 373 9.88 4.85 -26.78
C TRP A 373 10.39 5.48 -28.07
N GLU A 374 11.63 6.00 -28.07
CA GLU A 374 12.29 6.63 -29.23
C GLU A 374 12.36 5.72 -30.48
N PHE A 375 12.07 4.43 -30.31
CA PHE A 375 11.87 3.45 -31.38
C PHE A 375 10.54 3.64 -32.17
N ASP A 376 9.48 4.09 -31.51
CA ASP A 376 8.16 4.30 -32.13
C ASP A 376 8.17 5.55 -33.03
N GLU A 377 9.00 6.57 -32.70
CA GLU A 377 9.22 7.75 -33.55
C GLU A 377 9.90 7.36 -34.89
N LEU A 378 10.90 6.47 -34.84
CA LEU A 378 11.60 5.98 -36.03
C LEU A 378 10.71 5.08 -36.90
N GLU A 379 9.80 4.31 -36.32
CA GLU A 379 8.81 3.53 -37.07
C GLU A 379 7.77 4.44 -37.75
N ARG A 380 7.35 5.53 -37.08
CA ARG A 380 6.48 6.56 -37.68
C ARG A 380 7.15 7.28 -38.84
N GLU A 381 8.45 7.58 -38.77
CA GLU A 381 9.21 8.15 -39.91
C GLU A 381 9.38 7.17 -41.07
N PHE A 382 9.57 5.87 -40.80
CA PHE A 382 9.65 4.84 -41.84
C PHE A 382 8.32 4.67 -42.60
N VAL A 383 7.20 4.71 -41.86
CA VAL A 383 5.85 4.61 -42.43
C VAL A 383 5.45 5.88 -43.18
N SER A 384 5.91 7.06 -42.76
CA SER A 384 5.58 8.34 -43.41
C SER A 384 6.49 8.69 -44.60
N GLY A 385 7.69 8.11 -44.70
CA GLY A 385 8.57 8.18 -45.88
C GLY A 385 8.15 7.28 -47.05
N SER A 386 7.10 6.46 -46.87
CA SER A 386 6.62 5.48 -47.84
C SER A 386 5.49 5.98 -48.76
N LYS A 387 5.36 7.29 -48.97
CA LYS A 387 4.26 7.88 -49.77
C LYS A 387 4.73 8.73 -50.93
#